data_AF-A0A972Y7S6-F1
#
_entry.id   AF-A0A972Y7S6-F1
#
_cell.length_a   1.000
_cell.length_b   1.000
_cell.length_c   1.000
_cell.angle_alpha   90.00
_cell.angle_beta   90.00
_cell.angle_gamma   90.00
#
_symmetry.space_group_name_H-M   'P 1'
#
loop_
_entity.id
_entity.type
_entity.pdbx_description
1 polymer ?
#
loop_
_entity_poly.entity_id
_entity_poly.type
_entity_poly.pdbx_seq_one_letter_code
_entity_poly.pdbx_strand_id
1 'polypeptide(L)'
;MREDMFKVIVERPRWGSRHAPKSKLRYDKLPGRKRVTGRRMVKEHSGYTKCLNENLAPLKRYLHKQVGRPWDKVYSEICEHLDTNSTVKQHVRDHLSDFVLINVTVDREGGFMAMRSGWSRPSRPEHWWAELYVDPEDGLIKRTDKLCRKLGVKHYRTKLREDRKRRAQGWRFDHNLRVLTETRFLVKLNGCWFQVDSDHPPADSYGRRMQGRDLVEALAEKRVTDDQKWKIIAKQQLNKRQLRAHKLSNA
;
A
#
# COMPACT_ATOMS: atom_id res chain seq x y z
N MET A 1 -21.08 19.45 4.42
CA MET A 1 -19.81 19.52 3.63
C MET A 1 -19.69 20.92 3.04
N ARG A 2 -18.52 21.43 2.63
CA ARG A 2 -18.49 22.72 1.89
C ARG A 2 -19.02 22.49 0.46
N GLU A 3 -19.81 23.42 -0.06
CA GLU A 3 -20.50 23.25 -1.36
C GLU A 3 -19.55 23.09 -2.55
N ASP A 4 -18.44 23.82 -2.56
CA ASP A 4 -17.45 23.83 -3.63
C ASP A 4 -16.35 22.76 -3.45
N MET A 5 -16.56 21.75 -2.59
CA MET A 5 -15.52 20.75 -2.29
C MET A 5 -14.99 20.04 -3.53
N PHE A 6 -15.86 19.70 -4.49
CA PHE A 6 -15.46 19.03 -5.72
C PHE A 6 -14.49 19.90 -6.55
N LYS A 7 -14.67 21.22 -6.58
CA LYS A 7 -13.74 22.15 -7.25
C LYS A 7 -12.39 22.14 -6.56
N VAL A 8 -12.37 22.21 -5.23
CA VAL A 8 -11.12 22.19 -4.45
C VAL A 8 -10.35 20.88 -4.62
N ILE A 9 -11.05 19.76 -4.80
CA ILE A 9 -10.45 18.45 -5.04
C ILE A 9 -9.88 18.37 -6.47
N VAL A 10 -10.58 18.89 -7.47
CA VAL A 10 -10.29 18.63 -8.88
C VAL A 10 -9.41 19.72 -9.53
N GLU A 11 -9.47 20.96 -9.04
CA GLU A 11 -8.83 22.13 -9.67
C GLU A 11 -7.41 22.41 -9.15
N ARG A 12 -6.61 21.37 -8.87
CA ARG A 12 -5.22 21.57 -8.44
C ARG A 12 -4.38 22.24 -9.54
N PRO A 13 -3.42 23.14 -9.21
CA PRO A 13 -2.57 23.79 -10.22
C PRO A 13 -1.85 22.77 -11.11
N ARG A 14 -1.83 23.02 -12.42
CA ARG A 14 -1.26 22.11 -13.44
C ARG A 14 0.19 21.74 -13.09
N TRP A 15 0.42 20.44 -12.94
CA TRP A 15 1.77 19.86 -12.93
C TRP A 15 2.42 20.12 -14.28
N GLY A 16 3.70 20.50 -14.32
CA GLY A 16 4.38 20.86 -15.58
C GLY A 16 4.49 22.36 -15.86
N SER A 17 3.70 23.22 -15.22
CA SER A 17 3.78 24.68 -15.41
C SER A 17 5.17 25.24 -15.09
N ARG A 18 5.82 24.70 -14.07
CA ARG A 18 7.21 25.02 -13.68
C ARG A 18 8.25 24.51 -14.67
N HIS A 19 7.94 23.44 -15.40
CA HIS A 19 8.80 22.87 -16.43
C HIS A 19 8.62 23.57 -17.79
N ALA A 20 7.62 24.43 -17.92
CA ALA A 20 7.33 25.21 -19.12
C ALA A 20 7.86 26.65 -18.98
N PRO A 21 9.13 26.92 -19.30
CA PRO A 21 9.71 28.26 -19.19
C PRO A 21 8.91 29.27 -20.03
N LYS A 22 8.76 30.51 -19.53
CA LYS A 22 8.10 31.61 -20.25
C LYS A 22 8.88 31.92 -21.55
N SER A 23 8.30 31.45 -22.65
CA SER A 23 8.42 31.85 -24.07
C SER A 23 9.73 32.51 -24.57
N LYS A 24 10.55 31.69 -25.24
CA LYS A 24 11.05 31.97 -26.60
C LYS A 24 10.77 30.75 -27.48
N LEU A 25 10.54 30.97 -28.78
CA LEU A 25 10.46 29.89 -29.76
C LEU A 25 11.81 29.18 -29.83
N ARG A 26 11.82 27.85 -29.71
CA ARG A 26 13.01 27.00 -29.84
C ARG A 26 12.94 26.23 -31.16
N TYR A 27 14.09 25.90 -31.75
CA TYR A 27 14.13 25.05 -32.93
C TYR A 27 13.64 23.64 -32.59
N ASP A 28 12.76 23.12 -33.44
CA ASP A 28 12.19 21.77 -33.34
C ASP A 28 12.89 20.85 -34.35
N LYS A 29 13.08 19.57 -34.00
CA LYS A 29 13.72 18.56 -34.85
C LYS A 29 12.72 17.74 -35.66
N LEU A 30 11.42 17.97 -35.47
CA LEU A 30 10.35 17.27 -36.19
C LEU A 30 10.25 17.73 -37.67
N PRO A 31 10.08 16.81 -38.63
CA PRO A 31 9.84 17.17 -40.03
C PRO A 31 8.58 18.04 -40.17
N GLY A 32 8.63 19.10 -40.96
CA GLY A 32 7.51 20.03 -41.17
C GLY A 32 7.33 21.09 -40.08
N ARG A 33 8.20 21.14 -39.06
CA ARG A 33 8.11 22.12 -37.98
C ARG A 33 9.46 22.71 -37.61
N LYS A 34 9.66 24.00 -37.88
CA LYS A 34 10.93 24.70 -37.61
C LYS A 34 11.07 25.17 -36.17
N ARG A 35 9.96 25.61 -35.54
CA ARG A 35 9.99 26.22 -34.20
C ARG A 35 8.81 25.81 -33.33
N VAL A 36 9.05 25.76 -32.01
CA VAL A 36 8.09 25.34 -30.98
C VAL A 36 8.26 26.17 -29.72
N THR A 37 7.15 26.47 -29.02
CA THR A 37 7.22 27.10 -27.71
C THR A 37 7.65 26.09 -26.65
N GLY A 38 8.39 26.51 -25.62
CA GLY A 38 8.75 25.64 -24.50
C GLY A 38 7.53 24.95 -23.86
N ARG A 39 6.38 25.64 -23.82
CA ARG A 39 5.09 25.06 -23.37
C ARG A 39 4.62 23.89 -24.23
N ARG A 40 4.76 23.96 -25.55
CA ARG A 40 4.32 22.91 -26.46
C ARG A 40 5.31 21.73 -26.50
N MET A 41 6.62 21.98 -26.37
CA MET A 41 7.61 20.89 -26.19
C MET A 41 7.35 20.07 -24.93
N VAL A 42 7.08 20.72 -23.80
CA VAL A 42 6.76 20.05 -22.52
C VAL A 42 5.50 19.19 -22.63
N LYS A 43 4.50 19.66 -23.40
CA LYS A 43 3.25 18.94 -23.65
C LYS A 43 3.46 17.69 -24.53
N GLU A 44 4.31 17.80 -25.55
CA GLU A 44 4.49 16.74 -26.57
C GLU A 44 5.59 15.72 -26.19
N HIS A 45 6.68 16.14 -25.56
CA HIS A 45 7.85 15.28 -25.34
C HIS A 45 8.00 14.74 -23.92
N SER A 46 7.42 15.40 -22.92
CA SER A 46 7.76 15.11 -21.52
C SER A 46 6.63 14.43 -20.75
N GLY A 47 5.53 14.07 -21.43
CA GLY A 47 4.39 13.39 -20.79
C GLY A 47 3.69 14.21 -19.71
N TYR A 48 3.98 15.52 -19.59
CA TYR A 48 3.30 16.44 -18.67
C TYR A 48 1.93 16.86 -19.22
N THR A 49 1.14 15.86 -19.59
CA THR A 49 -0.26 16.02 -19.99
C THR A 49 -1.14 16.20 -18.75
N LYS A 50 -2.40 16.58 -18.95
CA LYS A 50 -3.37 16.60 -17.85
C LYS A 50 -3.49 15.16 -17.33
N CYS A 51 -3.05 14.91 -16.11
CA CYS A 51 -3.38 13.69 -15.38
C CYS A 51 -4.49 14.00 -14.37
N LEU A 52 -5.30 12.99 -14.05
CA LEU A 52 -6.26 13.03 -12.96
C LEU A 52 -5.46 13.09 -11.64
N ASN A 53 -5.13 14.29 -11.20
CA ASN A 53 -4.32 14.55 -10.01
C ASN A 53 -5.17 15.30 -8.98
N GLU A 54 -5.97 14.54 -8.25
CA GLU A 54 -6.91 15.07 -7.28
C GLU A 54 -6.24 15.45 -5.95
N ASN A 55 -6.66 16.58 -5.39
CA ASN A 55 -6.33 16.98 -4.03
C ASN A 55 -7.33 16.37 -3.05
N LEU A 56 -7.12 15.14 -2.62
CA LEU A 56 -8.02 14.44 -1.69
C LEU A 56 -7.87 14.86 -0.22
N ALA A 57 -6.91 15.74 0.11
CA ALA A 57 -6.67 16.16 1.49
C ALA A 57 -7.88 16.84 2.18
N PRO A 58 -8.68 17.70 1.50
CA PRO A 58 -9.91 18.26 2.06
C PRO A 58 -10.98 17.21 2.36
N LEU A 59 -11.20 16.26 1.44
CA LEU A 59 -12.14 15.14 1.65
C LEU A 59 -11.72 14.30 2.85
N LYS A 60 -10.43 13.94 2.90
CA LYS A 60 -9.85 13.24 4.05
C LYS A 60 -10.11 13.99 5.36
N ARG A 61 -9.77 15.29 5.44
CA ARG A 61 -9.99 16.09 6.65
C ARG A 61 -11.47 16.14 7.05
N TYR A 62 -12.37 16.26 6.08
CA TYR A 62 -13.80 16.23 6.32
C TYR A 62 -14.23 14.91 6.96
N LEU A 63 -13.86 13.76 6.37
CA LEU A 63 -14.22 12.43 6.86
C LEU A 63 -13.68 12.16 8.28
N HIS A 64 -12.45 12.57 8.58
CA HIS A 64 -11.89 12.45 9.93
C HIS A 64 -12.63 13.28 10.98
N LYS A 65 -13.28 14.39 10.59
CA LYS A 65 -14.14 15.16 11.50
C LYS A 65 -15.48 14.50 11.79
N GLN A 66 -15.89 13.51 10.98
CA GLN A 66 -17.16 12.80 11.14
C GLN A 66 -17.08 11.56 12.02
N VAL A 67 -15.92 11.27 12.60
CA VAL A 67 -15.75 10.15 13.54
C VAL A 67 -16.78 10.25 14.67
N GLY A 68 -17.49 9.16 14.93
CA GLY A 68 -18.58 9.07 15.91
C GLY A 68 -19.96 9.42 15.37
N ARG A 69 -20.09 9.85 14.11
CA ARG A 69 -21.40 10.07 13.46
C ARG A 69 -21.84 8.83 12.67
N PRO A 70 -23.15 8.61 12.48
CA PRO A 70 -23.67 7.58 11.59
C PRO A 70 -23.21 7.78 10.14
N TRP A 71 -22.72 6.73 9.51
CA TRP A 71 -22.24 6.78 8.13
C TRP A 71 -23.34 7.24 7.17
N ASP A 72 -24.55 6.72 7.28
CA ASP A 72 -25.64 7.03 6.34
C ASP A 72 -25.99 8.52 6.33
N LYS A 73 -25.98 9.17 7.50
CA LYS A 73 -26.19 10.61 7.61
C LYS A 73 -25.05 11.41 6.97
N VAL A 74 -23.81 10.96 7.17
CA VAL A 74 -22.64 11.61 6.56
C VAL A 74 -22.65 11.40 5.04
N TYR A 75 -23.06 10.22 4.58
CA TYR A 75 -23.16 9.88 3.18
C TYR A 75 -24.27 10.66 2.49
N SER A 76 -25.44 10.83 3.11
CA SER A 76 -26.51 11.67 2.57
C SER A 76 -26.06 13.13 2.43
N GLU A 77 -25.41 13.70 3.45
CA GLU A 77 -24.82 15.05 3.40
C GLU A 77 -23.78 15.18 2.27
N ILE A 78 -23.00 14.14 1.99
CA ILE A 78 -22.06 14.13 0.86
C ILE A 78 -22.83 14.10 -0.46
N CYS A 79 -23.85 13.24 -0.59
CA CYS A 79 -24.64 13.09 -1.81
C CYS A 79 -25.40 14.37 -2.20
N GLU A 80 -25.86 15.15 -1.22
CA GLU A 80 -26.50 16.46 -1.45
C GLU A 80 -25.58 17.44 -2.20
N HIS A 81 -24.27 17.38 -1.93
CA HIS A 81 -23.28 18.28 -2.53
C HIS A 81 -22.56 17.67 -3.73
N LEU A 82 -22.51 16.34 -3.80
CA LEU A 82 -21.89 15.52 -4.84
C LEU A 82 -22.94 14.68 -5.58
N ASP A 83 -23.79 15.34 -6.38
CA ASP A 83 -24.76 14.66 -7.23
C ASP A 83 -24.07 13.82 -8.32
N THR A 84 -24.71 12.70 -8.70
CA THR A 84 -24.16 11.71 -9.65
C THR A 84 -24.22 12.16 -11.11
N ASN A 85 -24.86 13.30 -11.41
CA ASN A 85 -25.00 13.80 -12.79
C ASN A 85 -23.70 14.42 -13.33
N SER A 86 -22.66 14.51 -12.50
CA SER A 86 -21.32 14.95 -12.91
C SER A 86 -20.33 13.82 -12.75
N THR A 87 -19.64 13.46 -13.84
CA THR A 87 -18.53 12.47 -13.81
C THR A 87 -17.43 12.84 -12.83
N VAL A 88 -17.18 14.14 -12.65
CA VAL A 88 -16.21 14.67 -11.69
C VAL A 88 -16.69 14.44 -10.25
N LYS A 89 -17.95 14.74 -9.94
CA LYS A 89 -18.49 14.53 -8.59
C LYS A 89 -18.63 13.04 -8.27
N GLN A 90 -19.00 12.22 -9.25
CA GLN A 90 -18.98 10.76 -9.11
C GLN A 90 -17.58 10.25 -8.81
N HIS A 91 -16.56 10.72 -9.53
CA HIS A 91 -15.17 10.33 -9.27
C HIS A 91 -14.72 10.67 -7.84
N VAL A 92 -15.12 11.84 -7.31
CA VAL A 92 -14.88 12.20 -5.90
C VAL A 92 -15.57 11.22 -4.93
N ARG A 93 -16.77 10.71 -5.27
CA ARG A 93 -17.47 9.71 -4.44
C ARG A 93 -16.75 8.37 -4.46
N ASP A 94 -16.17 7.97 -5.58
CA ASP A 94 -15.42 6.71 -5.69
C ASP A 94 -14.25 6.70 -4.69
N HIS A 95 -13.62 7.86 -4.46
CA HIS A 95 -12.55 8.04 -3.47
C HIS A 95 -12.99 7.90 -2.00
N LEU A 96 -14.28 7.87 -1.67
CA LEU A 96 -14.72 7.64 -0.29
C LEU A 96 -14.19 6.29 0.23
N SER A 97 -14.20 5.26 -0.64
CA SER A 97 -13.71 3.91 -0.33
C SER A 97 -12.19 3.86 -0.07
N ASP A 98 -11.42 4.85 -0.51
CA ASP A 98 -9.99 4.95 -0.20
C ASP A 98 -9.72 5.42 1.24
N PHE A 99 -10.72 6.05 1.88
CA PHE A 99 -10.59 6.65 3.21
C PHE A 99 -11.40 5.94 4.28
N VAL A 100 -12.54 5.36 3.92
CA VAL A 100 -13.47 4.69 4.84
C VAL A 100 -13.84 3.31 4.30
N LEU A 101 -13.66 2.27 5.11
CA LEU A 101 -14.22 0.95 4.81
C LEU A 101 -15.68 0.89 5.25
N ILE A 102 -16.58 0.76 4.28
CA ILE A 102 -18.03 0.78 4.50
C ILE A 102 -18.54 -0.65 4.73
N ASN A 103 -18.05 -1.60 3.92
CA ASN A 103 -18.45 -3.00 3.98
C ASN A 103 -17.56 -3.76 4.97
N VAL A 104 -17.81 -3.52 6.25
CA VAL A 104 -17.21 -4.25 7.36
C VAL A 104 -18.21 -5.28 7.86
N THR A 105 -17.73 -6.47 8.17
CA THR A 105 -18.51 -7.56 8.76
C THR A 105 -17.74 -8.14 9.94
N VAL A 106 -18.44 -8.93 10.76
CA VAL A 106 -17.83 -9.70 11.84
C VAL A 106 -17.98 -11.18 11.49
N ASP A 107 -16.89 -11.94 11.57
CA ASP A 107 -16.90 -13.38 11.37
C ASP A 107 -17.49 -14.11 12.59
N ARG A 108 -17.63 -15.44 12.48
CA ARG A 108 -18.22 -16.27 13.55
C ARG A 108 -17.41 -16.26 14.86
N GLU A 109 -16.14 -15.88 14.81
CA GLU A 109 -15.23 -15.82 15.95
C GLU A 109 -15.16 -14.41 16.56
N GLY A 110 -15.95 -13.46 16.07
CA GLY A 110 -15.90 -12.06 16.50
C GLY A 110 -14.81 -11.24 15.81
N GLY A 111 -14.17 -11.79 14.78
CA GLY A 111 -13.13 -11.13 14.00
C GLY A 111 -13.70 -10.13 13.01
N PHE A 112 -13.17 -8.92 13.01
CA PHE A 112 -13.55 -7.89 12.03
C PHE A 112 -12.96 -8.23 10.66
N MET A 113 -13.80 -8.21 9.64
CA MET A 113 -13.44 -8.46 8.24
C MET A 113 -13.93 -7.30 7.40
N ALA A 114 -13.12 -6.85 6.44
CA ALA A 114 -13.59 -5.85 5.49
C ALA A 114 -13.14 -6.16 4.07
N MET A 115 -13.98 -5.73 3.14
CA MET A 115 -13.78 -5.91 1.73
C MET A 115 -13.63 -4.56 1.06
N ARG A 116 -12.46 -4.31 0.47
CA ARG A 116 -12.16 -3.00 -0.17
C ARG A 116 -13.01 -2.74 -1.41
N SER A 117 -13.34 -3.80 -2.16
CA SER A 117 -14.13 -3.75 -3.39
C SER A 117 -14.79 -5.13 -3.61
N GLY A 118 -15.88 -5.16 -4.38
CA GLY A 118 -16.69 -6.35 -4.73
C GLY A 118 -15.92 -7.60 -5.18
N TRP A 119 -14.67 -7.45 -5.60
CA TRP A 119 -13.80 -8.53 -6.10
C TRP A 119 -12.62 -8.89 -5.17
N SER A 120 -12.46 -8.18 -4.04
CA SER A 120 -11.35 -8.41 -3.11
C SER A 120 -11.69 -9.51 -2.11
N ARG A 121 -10.71 -10.34 -1.73
CA ARG A 121 -10.88 -11.23 -0.58
C ARG A 121 -11.08 -10.39 0.69
N PRO A 122 -12.03 -10.75 1.57
CA PRO A 122 -12.13 -10.13 2.89
C PRO A 122 -10.80 -10.22 3.62
N SER A 123 -10.43 -9.15 4.31
CA SER A 123 -9.14 -9.04 5.01
C SER A 123 -9.34 -8.59 6.45
N ARG A 124 -8.39 -8.97 7.32
CA ARG A 124 -8.34 -8.58 8.73
C ARG A 124 -7.83 -7.13 8.92
N PRO A 125 -8.09 -6.49 10.07
CA PRO A 125 -7.80 -5.07 10.28
C PRO A 125 -6.33 -4.68 10.13
N GLU A 126 -5.39 -5.59 10.40
CA GLU A 126 -3.96 -5.36 10.18
C GLU A 126 -3.55 -5.16 8.71
N HIS A 127 -4.46 -5.50 7.77
CA HIS A 127 -4.27 -5.34 6.33
C HIS A 127 -5.09 -4.19 5.73
N TRP A 128 -5.90 -3.51 6.54
CA TRP A 128 -6.73 -2.41 6.06
C TRP A 128 -5.89 -1.18 5.74
N TRP A 129 -6.07 -0.64 4.54
CA TRP A 129 -5.42 0.61 4.13
C TRP A 129 -6.13 1.85 4.69
N ALA A 130 -7.46 1.82 4.78
CA ALA A 130 -8.29 2.94 5.18
C ALA A 130 -8.05 3.31 6.66
N GLU A 131 -8.00 4.62 6.95
CA GLU A 131 -7.80 5.12 8.32
C GLU A 131 -9.10 5.11 9.14
N LEU A 132 -10.25 4.96 8.47
CA LEU A 132 -11.58 4.92 9.05
C LEU A 132 -12.33 3.67 8.58
N TYR A 133 -13.30 3.23 9.38
CA TYR A 133 -14.23 2.17 9.03
C TYR A 133 -15.62 2.49 9.59
N VAL A 134 -16.65 1.94 8.98
CA VAL A 134 -18.02 1.94 9.50
C VAL A 134 -18.18 0.69 10.36
N ASP A 135 -18.54 0.89 11.61
CA ASP A 135 -18.75 -0.24 12.51
C ASP A 135 -20.01 -1.01 12.12
N PRO A 136 -19.94 -2.34 11.97
CA PRO A 136 -21.08 -3.13 11.52
C PRO A 136 -22.21 -3.22 12.55
N GLU A 137 -21.95 -2.93 13.83
CA GLU A 137 -22.95 -3.06 14.89
C GLU A 137 -23.76 -1.78 15.07
N ASP A 138 -23.09 -0.61 15.10
CA ASP A 138 -23.73 0.68 15.39
C ASP A 138 -23.79 1.64 14.19
N GLY A 139 -23.16 1.29 13.06
CA GLY A 139 -23.13 2.12 11.85
C GLY A 139 -22.32 3.42 11.99
N LEU A 140 -21.55 3.59 13.07
CA LEU A 140 -20.77 4.79 13.32
C LEU A 140 -19.42 4.74 12.64
N ILE A 141 -18.94 5.90 12.20
CA ILE A 141 -17.59 6.04 11.65
C ILE A 141 -16.57 5.96 12.80
N LYS A 142 -15.72 4.95 12.79
CA LYS A 142 -14.67 4.71 13.80
C LYS A 142 -13.28 4.71 13.15
N ARG A 143 -12.27 4.82 13.99
CA ARG A 143 -10.86 4.87 13.57
C ARG A 143 -10.25 3.48 13.52
N THR A 144 -9.67 3.11 12.39
CA THR A 144 -9.03 1.80 12.20
C THR A 144 -7.83 1.60 13.14
N ASP A 145 -7.04 2.65 13.41
CA ASP A 145 -5.90 2.54 14.32
C ASP A 145 -6.30 2.29 15.78
N LYS A 146 -7.50 2.73 16.18
CA LYS A 146 -8.08 2.43 17.50
C LYS A 146 -8.56 0.98 17.58
N LEU A 147 -9.21 0.49 16.52
CA LEU A 147 -9.60 -0.92 16.40
C LEU A 147 -8.36 -1.83 16.47
N CYS A 148 -7.34 -1.56 15.64
CA CYS A 148 -6.11 -2.35 15.66
C CYS A 148 -5.46 -2.37 17.05
N ARG A 149 -5.43 -1.24 17.76
CA ARG A 149 -4.91 -1.17 19.13
C ARG A 149 -5.72 -2.05 20.09
N LYS A 150 -7.06 -2.04 20.01
CA LYS A 150 -7.94 -2.88 20.83
C LYS A 150 -7.68 -4.37 20.58
N LEU A 151 -7.39 -4.74 19.33
CA LEU A 151 -7.08 -6.10 18.91
C LEU A 151 -5.61 -6.51 19.14
N GLY A 152 -4.76 -5.62 19.66
CA GLY A 152 -3.32 -5.92 19.85
C GLY A 152 -2.52 -6.04 18.55
N VAL A 153 -3.08 -5.64 17.41
CA VAL A 153 -2.40 -5.69 16.10
C VAL A 153 -1.90 -4.32 15.65
N LYS A 154 -0.87 -4.29 14.80
CA LYS A 154 -0.38 -3.03 14.21
C LYS A 154 -1.20 -2.67 12.97
N HIS A 155 -1.61 -1.40 12.89
CA HIS A 155 -2.25 -0.86 11.70
C HIS A 155 -1.30 -0.88 10.48
N TYR A 156 -1.81 -1.28 9.31
CA TYR A 156 -1.03 -1.47 8.08
C TYR A 156 -0.15 -0.26 7.71
N ARG A 157 -0.72 0.95 7.78
CA ARG A 157 0.01 2.19 7.44
C ARG A 157 1.16 2.47 8.41
N THR A 158 1.02 2.09 9.67
CA THR A 158 2.08 2.24 10.68
C THR A 158 3.22 1.29 10.36
N LYS A 159 2.92 0.02 10.05
CA LYS A 159 3.91 -0.97 9.57
C LYS A 159 4.68 -0.43 8.37
N LEU A 160 4.00 0.11 7.35
CA LEU A 160 4.65 0.68 6.17
C LEU A 160 5.52 1.91 6.48
N ARG A 161 5.10 2.79 7.41
CA ARG A 161 5.90 3.95 7.83
C ARG A 161 7.17 3.53 8.56
N GLU A 162 7.07 2.55 9.45
CA GLU A 162 8.22 1.95 10.13
C GLU A 162 9.18 1.33 9.10
N ASP A 163 8.66 0.54 8.15
CA ASP A 163 9.46 -0.06 7.07
C ASP A 163 10.20 0.99 6.23
N ARG A 164 9.53 2.10 5.87
CA ARG A 164 10.16 3.21 5.13
C ARG A 164 11.24 3.91 5.94
N LYS A 165 10.98 4.20 7.23
CA LYS A 165 11.97 4.83 8.12
C LYS A 165 13.21 3.98 8.25
N ARG A 166 13.03 2.66 8.43
CA ARG A 166 14.14 1.70 8.45
C ARG A 166 14.94 1.80 7.15
N ARG A 167 14.29 1.62 5.97
CA ARG A 167 14.96 1.73 4.66
C ARG A 167 15.75 3.02 4.47
N ALA A 168 15.22 4.15 4.93
CA ALA A 168 15.86 5.46 4.82
C ALA A 168 17.12 5.60 5.72
N GLN A 169 17.16 4.92 6.87
CA GLN A 169 18.30 4.91 7.80
C GLN A 169 19.45 4.00 7.31
N GLY A 170 19.49 3.66 6.03
CA GLY A 170 20.47 2.71 5.51
C GLY A 170 20.22 1.27 5.96
N TRP A 171 19.13 1.01 6.68
CA TRP A 171 18.64 -0.35 6.92
C TRP A 171 18.12 -0.89 5.59
N ARG A 172 19.06 -1.36 4.77
CA ARG A 172 18.82 -2.49 3.89
C ARG A 172 18.52 -3.64 4.84
N PHE A 173 17.46 -4.42 4.61
CA PHE A 173 17.37 -5.70 5.29
C PHE A 173 18.68 -6.43 4.96
N ASP A 174 19.65 -6.44 5.87
CA ASP A 174 20.68 -7.46 5.84
C ASP A 174 19.90 -8.72 6.15
N HIS A 175 19.80 -9.56 5.13
CA HIS A 175 18.54 -10.19 4.83
C HIS A 175 18.15 -11.24 5.86
N ASN A 176 18.96 -11.53 6.89
CA ASN A 176 18.86 -12.77 7.66
C ASN A 176 18.59 -13.94 6.70
N LEU A 177 19.07 -13.84 5.45
CA LEU A 177 18.67 -14.64 4.30
C LEU A 177 19.69 -14.38 3.20
N ARG A 178 20.54 -15.37 2.92
CA ARG A 178 21.43 -15.36 1.78
C ARG A 178 20.99 -16.44 0.83
N VAL A 179 20.43 -16.05 -0.31
CA VAL A 179 20.04 -16.98 -1.36
C VAL A 179 21.31 -17.54 -1.99
N LEU A 180 21.51 -18.84 -1.89
CA LEU A 180 22.62 -19.54 -2.55
C LEU A 180 22.16 -20.06 -3.91
N THR A 181 20.97 -20.68 -3.96
CA THR A 181 20.27 -21.12 -5.17
C THR A 181 18.78 -20.86 -5.02
N GLU A 182 17.98 -21.24 -6.02
CA GLU A 182 16.52 -21.06 -5.96
C GLU A 182 15.83 -21.86 -4.84
N THR A 183 16.47 -22.94 -4.39
CA THR A 183 15.97 -23.88 -3.37
C THR A 183 16.87 -23.98 -2.14
N ARG A 184 18.01 -23.28 -2.11
CA ARG A 184 18.95 -23.29 -0.98
C ARG A 184 19.27 -21.89 -0.52
N PHE A 185 19.12 -21.64 0.78
CA PHE A 185 19.35 -20.32 1.36
C PHE A 185 19.84 -20.41 2.81
N LEU A 186 20.64 -19.42 3.21
CA LEU A 186 21.12 -19.27 4.58
C LEU A 186 20.23 -18.28 5.31
N VAL A 187 19.47 -18.69 6.33
CA VAL A 187 18.53 -17.84 7.06
C VAL A 187 18.98 -17.63 8.51
N LYS A 188 18.93 -16.41 9.05
CA LYS A 188 19.18 -16.13 10.47
C LYS A 188 17.86 -16.15 11.23
N LEU A 189 17.72 -17.13 12.11
CA LEU A 189 16.53 -17.34 12.95
C LEU A 189 16.97 -17.32 14.41
N ASN A 190 16.30 -16.52 15.25
CA ASN A 190 16.60 -16.40 16.69
C ASN A 190 18.10 -16.22 17.00
N GLY A 191 18.78 -15.34 16.25
CA GLY A 191 20.21 -15.03 16.46
C GLY A 191 21.19 -16.01 15.80
N CYS A 192 20.74 -17.17 15.31
CA CYS A 192 21.58 -18.21 14.71
C CYS A 192 21.35 -18.37 13.21
N TRP A 193 22.42 -18.57 12.44
CA TRP A 193 22.31 -18.87 11.01
C TRP A 193 22.09 -20.37 10.74
N PHE A 194 21.13 -20.64 9.86
CA PHE A 194 20.79 -21.97 9.37
C PHE A 194 20.93 -22.02 7.86
N GLN A 195 21.41 -23.12 7.31
CA GLN A 195 21.16 -23.49 5.92
C GLN A 195 19.80 -24.20 5.85
N VAL A 196 18.97 -23.79 4.90
CA VAL A 196 17.67 -24.40 4.63
C VAL A 196 17.59 -24.76 3.15
N ASP A 197 17.16 -25.99 2.89
CA ASP A 197 16.90 -26.52 1.56
C ASP A 197 15.39 -26.80 1.40
N SER A 198 14.81 -26.38 0.29
CA SER A 198 13.42 -26.63 -0.09
C SER A 198 13.30 -27.53 -1.31
N ASP A 199 12.15 -28.19 -1.48
CA ASP A 199 11.86 -29.04 -2.65
C ASP A 199 11.60 -28.22 -3.92
N HIS A 200 10.96 -27.07 -3.76
CA HIS A 200 10.64 -26.13 -4.83
C HIS A 200 11.06 -24.70 -4.43
N PRO A 201 11.21 -23.79 -5.41
CA PRO A 201 11.43 -22.38 -5.12
C PRO A 201 10.29 -21.83 -4.24
N PRO A 202 10.60 -21.21 -3.09
CA PRO A 202 9.58 -20.72 -2.18
C PRO A 202 8.61 -19.75 -2.84
N ALA A 203 7.31 -20.02 -2.70
CA ALA A 203 6.23 -19.23 -3.30
C ALA A 203 5.07 -19.04 -2.30
N ASP A 204 4.39 -17.90 -2.40
CA ASP A 204 3.21 -17.61 -1.59
C ASP A 204 1.97 -18.39 -2.08
N SER A 205 0.85 -18.25 -1.38
CA SER A 205 -0.43 -18.91 -1.73
C SER A 205 -0.97 -18.53 -3.12
N TYR A 206 -0.42 -17.48 -3.75
CA TYR A 206 -0.79 -17.02 -5.09
C TYR A 206 0.25 -17.44 -6.15
N GLY A 207 1.24 -18.25 -5.79
CA GLY A 207 2.31 -18.71 -6.68
C GLY A 207 3.37 -17.65 -6.98
N ARG A 208 3.41 -16.54 -6.24
CA ARG A 208 4.44 -15.50 -6.40
C ARG A 208 5.68 -15.91 -5.60
N ARG A 209 6.86 -15.84 -6.23
CA ARG A 209 8.14 -16.17 -5.59
C ARG A 209 8.35 -15.34 -4.33
N MET A 210 8.55 -16.02 -3.19
CA MET A 210 8.85 -15.38 -1.91
C MET A 210 10.31 -14.93 -1.91
N GLN A 211 10.56 -13.73 -1.41
CA GLN A 211 11.90 -13.15 -1.34
C GLN A 211 12.05 -12.31 -0.09
N GLY A 212 13.29 -12.15 0.37
CA GLY A 212 13.63 -11.30 1.51
C GLY A 212 12.77 -11.60 2.75
N ARG A 213 12.07 -10.58 3.25
CA ARG A 213 11.26 -10.64 4.47
C ARG A 213 10.20 -11.74 4.44
N ASP A 214 9.48 -11.87 3.33
CA ASP A 214 8.33 -12.78 3.25
C ASP A 214 8.79 -14.23 3.41
N LEU A 215 9.95 -14.57 2.83
CA LEU A 215 10.58 -15.88 3.01
C LEU A 215 11.10 -16.09 4.44
N VAL A 216 11.75 -15.09 5.03
CA VAL A 216 12.24 -15.18 6.42
C VAL A 216 11.08 -15.37 7.42
N GLU A 217 9.98 -14.61 7.26
CA GLU A 217 8.79 -14.73 8.11
C GLU A 217 8.13 -16.11 7.95
N ALA A 218 8.00 -16.61 6.72
CA ALA A 218 7.46 -17.96 6.46
C ALA A 218 8.32 -19.09 7.04
N LEU A 219 9.64 -18.89 7.16
CA LEU A 219 10.56 -19.85 7.78
C LEU A 219 10.64 -19.74 9.31
N ALA A 220 10.30 -18.56 9.87
CA ALA A 220 10.37 -18.27 11.30
C ALA A 220 9.07 -18.61 12.02
N GLU A 221 7.95 -18.17 11.47
CA GLU A 221 6.62 -18.58 11.89
C GLU A 221 6.44 -19.99 11.30
N LYS A 222 6.02 -20.99 12.08
CA LYS A 222 5.71 -22.35 11.55
C LYS A 222 4.49 -22.34 10.60
N ARG A 223 4.26 -21.27 9.84
CA ARG A 223 3.30 -21.11 8.75
C ARG A 223 3.81 -21.83 7.49
N VAL A 224 4.25 -23.07 7.63
CA VAL A 224 4.06 -24.02 6.53
C VAL A 224 2.59 -24.42 6.65
N THR A 225 1.71 -23.50 6.23
CA THR A 225 0.28 -23.78 6.07
C THR A 225 0.16 -24.84 4.97
N ASP A 226 -0.71 -25.84 5.13
CA ASP A 226 -0.93 -26.95 4.18
C ASP A 226 -1.16 -26.51 2.70
N ASP A 227 -1.46 -25.22 2.47
CA ASP A 227 -1.63 -24.61 1.14
C ASP A 227 -0.34 -24.17 0.42
N GLN A 228 0.84 -24.29 1.04
CA GLN A 228 2.11 -23.92 0.39
C GLN A 228 2.60 -25.02 -0.56
N LYS A 229 2.82 -24.66 -1.83
CA LYS A 229 3.33 -25.55 -2.89
C LYS A 229 4.83 -25.90 -2.76
N TRP A 230 5.41 -25.71 -1.59
CA TRP A 230 6.81 -25.99 -1.29
C TRP A 230 6.97 -26.36 0.18
N LYS A 231 7.97 -27.18 0.50
CA LYS A 231 8.30 -27.64 1.86
C LYS A 231 9.80 -27.59 2.11
N ILE A 232 10.15 -27.48 3.38
CA ILE A 232 11.55 -27.59 3.84
C ILE A 232 11.94 -29.07 3.83
N ILE A 233 12.97 -29.44 3.07
CA ILE A 233 13.54 -30.78 3.07
C ILE A 233 14.63 -30.90 4.14
N ALA A 234 15.45 -29.86 4.32
CA ALA A 234 16.53 -29.88 5.29
C ALA A 234 16.73 -28.51 5.95
N LYS A 235 17.10 -28.54 7.23
CA LYS A 235 17.47 -27.37 8.02
C LYS A 235 18.63 -27.71 8.94
N GLN A 236 19.76 -27.02 8.81
CA GLN A 236 20.96 -27.26 9.61
C GLN A 236 21.56 -25.94 10.10
N GLN A 237 21.95 -25.85 11.37
CA GLN A 237 22.67 -24.69 11.89
C GLN A 237 24.11 -24.66 11.35
N LEU A 238 24.56 -23.48 10.91
CA LEU A 238 25.92 -23.28 10.42
C LEU A 238 26.94 -23.31 11.56
N ASN A 239 28.03 -24.06 11.37
CA ASN A 239 29.14 -24.11 12.31
C ASN A 239 30.09 -22.90 12.14
N LYS A 240 31.04 -22.73 13.08
CA LYS A 240 31.99 -21.60 13.08
C LYS A 240 32.80 -21.46 11.78
N ARG A 241 33.17 -22.58 11.15
CA ARG A 241 33.93 -22.58 9.88
C ARG A 241 33.06 -22.06 8.73
N GLN A 242 31.82 -22.53 8.65
CA GLN A 242 30.86 -22.11 7.62
C GLN A 242 30.42 -20.65 7.79
N LEU A 243 30.21 -20.20 9.03
CA LEU A 243 29.94 -18.80 9.34
C LEU A 243 31.06 -17.89 8.84
N ARG A 244 32.33 -18.25 9.09
CA ARG A 244 33.50 -17.51 8.57
C ARG A 244 33.55 -17.50 7.04
N ALA A 245 33.32 -18.64 6.40
CA ALA A 245 33.32 -18.75 4.93
C ALA A 245 32.30 -17.80 4.28
N HIS A 246 31.13 -17.63 4.90
CA HIS A 246 30.10 -16.73 4.41
C HIS A 246 30.19 -15.31 4.99
N LYS A 247 31.20 -14.97 5.80
CA LYS A 247 31.30 -13.67 6.49
C LYS A 247 30.04 -13.35 7.32
N LEU A 248 29.50 -14.35 8.01
CA LEU A 248 28.31 -14.27 8.85
C LEU A 248 28.68 -14.39 10.33
N SER A 249 27.88 -13.78 11.21
CA SER A 249 28.00 -13.92 12.66
C SER A 249 26.66 -14.27 13.31
N ASN A 250 26.71 -15.17 14.29
CA ASN A 250 25.62 -15.35 15.24
C ASN A 250 25.65 -14.18 16.24
N ALA A 251 24.47 -13.78 16.72
CA ALA A 251 24.29 -12.76 17.75
C ALA A 251 23.85 -13.43 19.04
#